data_AF-A0A7V5BQE0-F1
#
_entry.id   AF-A0A7V5BQE0-F1
#
_cell.length_a   1.000
_cell.length_b   1.000
_cell.length_c   1.000
_cell.angle_alpha   90.00
_cell.angle_beta   90.00
_cell.angle_gamma   90.00
#
_symmetry.space_group_name_H-M   'P 1'
#
loop_
_entity.id
_entity.type
_entity.pdbx_description
1 polymer ?
#
loop_
_entity_poly.entity_id
_entity_poly.type
_entity_poly.pdbx_seq_one_letter_code
_entity_poly.pdbx_strand_id
1 'polypeptide(L)'
;MRRVRKEVREYFAAQGMKVRVCAPYYVPKALIPPGLEPVHPELHDYLRQAMRTTLVLNDGTRLKVLYIPWEQMNMTEKGVAITVIRNELYEEMKRHGEVKSWRVEINEMPAELAWMLEELARKEGVKLEWVETG
;
A
#
# COMPACT_ATOMS: atom_id res chain seq x y z
N MET A 1 15.16 17.47 -4.50
CA MET A 1 14.92 16.16 -3.83
C MET A 1 15.07 16.16 -2.31
N ARG A 2 16.11 16.77 -1.70
CA ARG A 2 16.27 16.79 -0.23
C ARG A 2 15.14 17.54 0.53
N ARG A 3 14.60 18.61 -0.07
CA ARG A 3 13.58 19.47 0.54
C ARG A 3 12.24 18.76 0.75
N VAL A 4 11.70 18.11 -0.28
CA VAL A 4 10.44 17.35 -0.20
C VAL A 4 10.51 16.19 0.80
N ARG A 5 11.61 15.43 0.82
CA ARG A 5 11.79 14.35 1.83
C ARG A 5 11.81 14.87 3.26
N LYS A 6 12.31 16.09 3.47
CA LYS A 6 12.32 16.76 4.77
C LYS A 6 10.92 17.26 5.13
N GLU A 7 10.22 17.92 4.21
CA GLU A 7 8.85 18.39 4.39
C GLU A 7 7.87 17.25 4.70
N VAL A 8 7.98 16.11 4.02
CA VAL A 8 7.19 14.90 4.33
C VAL A 8 7.53 14.37 5.73
N ARG A 9 8.82 14.26 6.07
CA ARG A 9 9.22 13.84 7.42
C ARG A 9 8.70 14.76 8.50
N GLU A 10 8.74 16.08 8.28
CA GLU A 10 8.29 17.10 9.22
C GLU A 10 6.76 17.10 9.37
N TYR A 11 6.02 16.97 8.26
CA TYR A 11 4.56 16.82 8.29
C TYR A 11 4.12 15.62 9.11
N PHE A 12 4.70 14.45 8.86
CA PHE A 12 4.35 13.24 9.60
C PHE A 12 4.88 13.28 11.04
N ALA A 13 6.04 13.89 11.30
CA ALA A 13 6.54 14.08 12.66
C ALA A 13 5.64 15.01 13.49
N ALA A 14 5.06 16.06 12.88
CA ALA A 14 4.09 16.94 13.53
C ALA A 14 2.80 16.21 13.95
N GLN A 15 2.52 15.06 13.33
CA GLN A 15 1.41 14.17 13.68
C GLN A 15 1.85 12.97 14.55
N GLY A 16 3.08 13.00 15.10
CA GLY A 16 3.59 11.93 15.95
C GLY A 16 3.96 10.65 15.20
N MET A 17 4.35 10.74 13.93
CA MET A 17 4.73 9.59 13.11
C MET A 17 6.19 9.69 12.64
N LYS A 18 6.91 8.56 12.59
CA LYS A 18 8.34 8.52 12.19
C LYS A 18 8.50 7.84 10.83
N VAL A 19 8.67 8.63 9.78
CA VAL A 19 8.64 8.12 8.40
C VAL A 19 10.04 7.86 7.81
N ARG A 20 10.23 6.67 7.22
CA ARG A 20 11.43 6.32 6.45
C ARG A 20 11.10 6.42 4.95
N VAL A 21 11.20 7.63 4.40
CA VAL A 21 10.93 7.89 2.97
C VAL A 21 11.98 7.21 2.08
N CYS A 22 11.59 6.13 1.40
CA CYS A 22 12.42 5.36 0.47
C CYS A 22 11.75 5.19 -0.92
N ALA A 23 11.49 6.26 -1.66
CA ALA A 23 11.30 6.21 -3.13
C ALA A 23 11.25 7.61 -3.76
N PRO A 24 11.54 7.74 -5.08
CA PRO A 24 11.26 8.94 -5.87
C PRO A 24 9.78 8.98 -6.28
N TYR A 25 9.21 10.18 -6.32
CA TYR A 25 7.83 10.43 -6.71
C TYR A 25 7.66 10.28 -8.23
N TYR A 26 6.62 9.55 -8.66
CA TYR A 26 6.01 9.72 -9.97
C TYR A 26 4.51 9.46 -9.84
N VAL A 27 3.71 10.48 -10.14
CA VAL A 27 2.26 10.37 -10.30
C VAL A 27 2.03 10.63 -11.80
N PRO A 28 1.73 9.62 -12.61
CA PRO A 28 1.32 9.89 -13.98
C PRO A 28 -0.05 10.57 -13.95
N LYS A 29 -0.13 11.80 -14.45
CA LYS A 29 -1.37 12.27 -15.08
C LYS A 29 -1.55 11.44 -16.35
N ALA A 30 -2.45 10.47 -16.34
CA ALA A 30 -2.97 9.90 -17.58
C ALA A 30 -4.43 9.49 -17.38
N LEU A 31 -5.32 10.25 -18.00
CA LEU A 31 -6.66 9.80 -18.36
C LEU A 31 -6.53 8.54 -19.21
N ILE A 32 -7.15 7.43 -18.82
CA ILE A 32 -7.18 6.23 -19.65
C ILE A 32 -8.42 6.32 -20.58
N PRO A 33 -8.26 6.27 -21.92
CA PRO A 33 -9.38 6.19 -22.86
C PRO A 33 -9.97 4.76 -22.92
N PRO A 34 -11.24 4.61 -23.38
CA PRO A 34 -11.93 3.32 -23.35
C PRO A 34 -11.43 2.35 -24.44
N GLY A 35 -11.21 1.08 -24.07
CA GLY A 35 -10.97 -0.04 -25.00
C GLY A 35 -9.91 -1.07 -24.59
N LEU A 36 -9.93 -1.58 -23.36
CA LEU A 36 -8.79 -2.29 -22.76
C LEU A 36 -8.96 -3.80 -22.56
N GLU A 37 -8.08 -4.55 -23.23
CA GLU A 37 -7.30 -5.67 -22.65
C GLU A 37 -5.83 -5.47 -23.07
N PRO A 38 -4.79 -5.98 -22.36
CA PRO A 38 -4.74 -6.72 -21.09
C PRO A 38 -4.09 -5.88 -19.94
N VAL A 39 -4.18 -6.40 -18.71
CA VAL A 39 -3.56 -5.91 -17.44
C VAL A 39 -2.50 -4.83 -17.64
N HIS A 40 -2.86 -3.58 -17.35
CA HIS A 40 -1.98 -2.42 -17.51
C HIS A 40 -0.64 -2.61 -16.78
N PRO A 41 0.51 -2.60 -17.47
CA PRO A 41 1.84 -2.54 -16.85
C PRO A 41 1.97 -1.37 -15.86
N GLU A 42 1.26 -0.28 -16.15
CA GLU A 42 1.18 0.92 -15.33
C GLU A 42 0.51 0.66 -13.97
N LEU A 43 -0.50 -0.24 -13.91
CA LEU A 43 -1.15 -0.63 -12.65
C LEU A 43 -0.17 -1.40 -11.77
N HIS A 44 0.61 -2.32 -12.35
CA HIS A 44 1.63 -3.06 -11.62
C HIS A 44 2.71 -2.15 -11.04
N ASP A 45 3.22 -1.21 -11.85
CA ASP A 45 4.27 -0.30 -11.42
C ASP A 45 3.76 0.69 -10.37
N TYR A 46 2.54 1.19 -10.54
CA TYR A 46 1.85 1.99 -9.53
C TYR A 46 1.75 1.26 -8.19
N LEU A 47 1.20 0.04 -8.19
CA LEU A 47 1.01 -0.74 -6.97
C LEU A 47 2.34 -1.09 -6.31
N ARG A 48 3.36 -1.49 -7.09
CA ARG A 48 4.71 -1.70 -6.55
C ARG A 48 5.29 -0.44 -5.92
N GLN A 49 5.08 0.72 -6.52
CA GLN A 49 5.56 1.98 -5.99
C GLN A 49 4.84 2.38 -4.69
N ALA A 50 3.50 2.27 -4.66
CA ALA A 50 2.71 2.48 -3.46
C ALA A 50 3.16 1.55 -2.34
N MET A 51 3.34 0.26 -2.67
CA MET A 51 3.79 -0.78 -1.74
C MET A 51 5.24 -0.65 -1.29
N ARG A 52 6.11 0.11 -1.97
CA ARG A 52 7.48 0.40 -1.47
C ARG A 52 7.50 1.41 -0.34
N THR A 53 6.43 2.18 -0.17
CA THR A 53 6.36 3.21 0.87
C THR A 53 5.80 2.60 2.15
N THR A 54 6.53 2.75 3.25
CA THR A 54 6.12 2.27 4.58
C THR A 54 6.37 3.36 5.60
N LEU A 55 5.33 3.72 6.33
CA LEU A 55 5.42 4.61 7.47
C LEU A 55 5.61 3.75 8.72
N VAL A 56 6.38 4.24 9.69
CA VAL A 56 6.54 3.55 10.99
C VAL A 56 5.99 4.48 12.06
N LEU A 57 4.95 4.02 12.74
CA LEU A 57 4.31 4.76 13.83
C LEU A 57 5.18 4.68 15.09
N ASN A 58 4.89 5.55 16.07
CA ASN A 58 5.69 5.63 17.31
C ASN A 58 5.66 4.34 18.13
N ASP A 59 4.58 3.57 18.04
CA ASP A 59 4.41 2.25 18.69
C ASP A 59 5.14 1.12 17.94
N GLY A 60 5.83 1.43 16.84
CA GLY A 60 6.51 0.47 15.98
C GLY A 60 5.61 -0.17 14.92
N THR A 61 4.32 0.18 14.87
CA THR A 61 3.39 -0.30 13.83
C THR A 61 3.84 0.17 12.46
N ARG A 62 3.85 -0.74 11.48
CA ARG A 62 4.15 -0.42 10.09
C ARG A 62 2.89 -0.14 9.32
N LEU A 63 2.78 1.07 8.80
CA LEU A 63 1.61 1.58 8.09
C LEU A 63 1.85 1.63 6.58
N LYS A 64 0.91 1.04 5.84
CA LYS A 64 0.71 1.21 4.40
C LYS A 64 -0.46 2.14 4.17
N VAL A 65 -0.26 3.13 3.31
CA VAL A 65 -1.33 4.01 2.84
C VAL A 65 -1.49 3.76 1.35
N LEU A 66 -2.64 3.23 0.96
CA LEU A 66 -2.95 2.81 -0.40
C LEU A 66 -4.15 3.60 -0.91
N TYR A 67 -4.02 4.18 -2.09
CA TYR A 67 -5.15 4.76 -2.80
C TYR A 67 -5.32 3.98 -4.11
N ILE A 68 -6.41 3.26 -4.28
CA ILE A 68 -6.61 2.38 -5.43
C ILE A 68 -7.97 2.69 -6.04
N PRO A 69 -8.04 3.06 -7.33
CA PRO A 69 -9.30 3.38 -8.00
C PRO A 69 -10.05 2.10 -8.41
N TRP A 70 -10.55 1.34 -7.42
CA TRP A 70 -11.18 0.03 -7.65
C TRP A 70 -12.38 0.08 -8.59
N GLU A 71 -13.17 1.15 -8.56
CA GLU A 71 -14.33 1.34 -9.42
C GLU A 71 -13.97 1.39 -10.92
N GLN A 72 -12.74 1.78 -11.24
CA GLN A 72 -12.24 1.88 -12.62
C GLN A 72 -11.64 0.55 -13.12
N MET A 73 -11.54 -0.45 -12.24
CA MET A 73 -10.91 -1.73 -12.55
C MET A 73 -11.94 -2.81 -12.90
N ASN A 74 -11.64 -3.58 -13.94
CA ASN A 74 -12.36 -4.83 -14.19
C ASN A 74 -11.94 -5.93 -13.19
N MET A 75 -12.67 -7.07 -13.19
CA MET A 75 -12.40 -8.16 -12.25
C MET A 75 -10.98 -8.73 -12.33
N THR A 76 -10.42 -8.82 -13.55
CA THR A 76 -9.05 -9.29 -13.77
C THR A 76 -8.03 -8.34 -13.14
N GLU A 77 -8.19 -7.04 -13.34
CA GLU A 77 -7.34 -5.99 -12.77
C GLU A 77 -7.42 -5.97 -11.25
N LYS A 78 -8.61 -6.13 -10.67
CA LYS A 78 -8.80 -6.27 -9.22
C LYS A 78 -8.04 -7.47 -8.67
N GLY A 79 -8.14 -8.64 -9.31
CA GLY A 79 -7.44 -9.85 -8.91
C GLY A 79 -5.92 -9.71 -8.98
N VAL A 80 -5.42 -9.06 -10.03
CA VAL A 80 -4.00 -8.71 -10.16
C VAL A 80 -3.56 -7.77 -9.03
N ALA A 81 -4.32 -6.71 -8.78
CA ALA A 81 -3.98 -5.73 -7.75
C ALA A 81 -3.87 -6.37 -6.37
N ILE A 82 -4.84 -7.20 -5.99
CA ILE A 82 -4.84 -7.96 -4.73
C ILE A 82 -3.61 -8.88 -4.64
N THR A 83 -3.27 -9.55 -5.74
CA THR A 83 -2.09 -10.44 -5.79
C THR A 83 -0.79 -9.67 -5.58
N VAL A 84 -0.65 -8.50 -6.20
CA VAL A 84 0.54 -7.64 -6.01
C VAL A 84 0.62 -7.17 -4.57
N ILE A 85 -0.48 -6.66 -4.00
CA ILE A 85 -0.51 -6.19 -2.61
C ILE A 85 -0.11 -7.31 -1.65
N ARG A 86 -0.68 -8.51 -1.84
CA ARG A 86 -0.35 -9.69 -1.02
C ARG A 86 1.14 -10.00 -1.06
N ASN A 87 1.72 -10.11 -2.25
CA ASN A 87 3.10 -10.52 -2.42
C ASN A 87 4.06 -9.46 -1.84
N GLU A 88 3.80 -8.19 -2.10
CA GLU A 88 4.65 -7.11 -1.57
C GLU A 88 4.54 -6.97 -0.05
N LEU A 89 3.34 -7.12 0.53
CA LEU A 89 3.15 -7.16 1.99
C LEU A 89 3.91 -8.34 2.61
N TYR A 90 3.74 -9.54 2.03
CA TYR A 90 4.41 -10.75 2.50
C TYR A 90 5.93 -10.60 2.49
N GLU A 91 6.50 -10.15 1.37
CA GLU A 91 7.94 -9.94 1.23
C GLU A 91 8.46 -8.92 2.25
N GLU A 92 7.69 -7.87 2.52
CA GLU A 92 8.08 -6.89 3.52
C GLU A 92 7.98 -7.44 4.95
N MET A 93 6.95 -8.22 5.26
CA MET A 93 6.83 -8.93 6.54
C MET A 93 8.00 -9.88 6.76
N LYS A 94 8.41 -10.63 5.74
CA LYS A 94 9.59 -11.50 5.82
C LYS A 94 10.88 -10.71 6.04
N ARG A 95 11.05 -9.58 5.35
CA ARG A 95 12.21 -8.69 5.52
C ARG A 95 12.29 -8.08 6.92
N HIS A 96 11.16 -7.97 7.61
CA HIS A 96 11.00 -7.35 8.92
C HIS A 96 10.31 -8.30 9.90
N GLY A 97 10.80 -9.54 9.99
CA GLY A 97 10.16 -10.63 10.74
C GLY A 97 10.00 -10.39 12.25
N GLU A 98 10.74 -9.41 12.80
CA GLU A 98 10.60 -8.91 14.17
C GLU A 98 9.35 -8.04 14.39
N VAL A 99 8.80 -7.44 13.33
CA VAL A 99 7.63 -6.55 13.42
C VAL A 99 6.35 -7.37 13.45
N LYS A 100 5.57 -7.21 14.52
CA LYS A 100 4.31 -7.92 14.74
C LYS A 100 3.05 -7.08 14.54
N SER A 101 3.17 -5.77 14.28
CA SER A 101 2.03 -4.86 14.12
C SER A 101 2.08 -4.14 12.77
N TRP A 102 1.01 -4.29 12.00
CA TRP A 102 0.85 -3.73 10.66
C TRP A 102 -0.51 -3.05 10.54
N ARG A 103 -0.55 -1.95 9.80
CA ARG A 103 -1.78 -1.23 9.45
C ARG A 103 -1.82 -0.97 7.96
N VAL A 104 -2.98 -1.18 7.35
CA VAL A 104 -3.26 -0.81 5.96
C VAL A 104 -4.39 0.20 5.95
N GLU A 105 -4.08 1.45 5.61
CA GLU A 105 -5.07 2.47 5.29
C GLU A 105 -5.35 2.42 3.80
N ILE A 106 -6.64 2.29 3.44
CA ILE A 106 -7.08 2.24 2.05
C ILE A 106 -8.29 3.15 1.84
N ASN A 107 -8.46 3.71 0.64
CA ASN A 107 -9.62 4.55 0.31
C ASN A 107 -10.93 3.75 0.28
N GLU A 108 -10.89 2.53 -0.26
CA GLU A 108 -12.03 1.63 -0.33
C GLU A 108 -11.53 0.20 -0.10
N MET A 109 -12.28 -0.59 0.69
CA MET A 109 -11.90 -1.96 1.06
C MET A 109 -12.75 -3.02 0.34
N PRO A 110 -12.27 -3.62 -0.78
CA PRO A 110 -12.90 -4.78 -1.39
C PRO A 110 -12.93 -5.98 -0.44
N ALA A 111 -14.02 -6.76 -0.48
CA ALA A 111 -14.17 -7.94 0.36
C ALA A 111 -13.05 -8.98 0.15
N GLU A 112 -12.62 -9.15 -1.10
CA GLU A 112 -11.53 -10.06 -1.47
C GLU A 112 -10.18 -9.59 -0.90
N LEU A 113 -9.97 -8.28 -0.81
CA LEU A 113 -8.77 -7.72 -0.19
C LEU A 113 -8.80 -7.91 1.32
N ALA A 114 -9.93 -7.63 1.97
CA ALA A 114 -10.10 -7.85 3.42
C ALA A 114 -9.85 -9.32 3.78
N TRP A 115 -10.44 -10.25 3.03
CA TRP A 115 -10.23 -11.68 3.23
C TRP A 115 -8.76 -12.09 3.05
N MET A 116 -8.09 -11.57 2.02
CA MET A 116 -6.67 -11.82 1.79
C MET A 116 -5.81 -11.31 2.96
N LEU A 117 -6.10 -10.11 3.47
CA LEU A 117 -5.40 -9.51 4.59
C LEU A 117 -5.57 -10.33 5.89
N GLU A 118 -6.78 -10.81 6.16
CA GLU A 118 -7.07 -11.73 7.27
C GLU A 118 -6.28 -13.03 7.15
N GLU A 119 -6.30 -13.64 5.97
CA GLU A 119 -5.60 -14.89 5.71
C GLU A 119 -4.09 -14.72 5.90
N LEU A 120 -3.53 -13.61 5.40
CA LEU A 120 -2.12 -13.27 5.54
C LEU A 120 -1.73 -13.05 7.01
N ALA A 121 -2.55 -12.29 7.75
CA ALA A 121 -2.32 -12.02 9.17
C ALA A 121 -2.28 -13.31 10.00
N ARG A 122 -3.23 -14.21 9.75
CA ARG A 122 -3.32 -15.52 10.40
C ARG A 122 -2.11 -16.40 10.07
N LYS A 123 -1.69 -16.45 8.79
CA LYS A 123 -0.56 -17.27 8.34
C LYS A 123 0.77 -16.78 8.91
N GLU A 124 0.98 -15.47 8.95
CA GLU A 124 2.24 -14.87 9.39
C GLU A 124 2.29 -14.63 10.90
N GLY A 125 1.18 -14.82 11.62
CA GLY A 125 1.10 -14.61 13.06
C GLY A 125 1.38 -13.16 13.45
N VAL A 126 0.83 -12.23 12.67
CA VAL A 126 0.98 -10.78 12.88
C VAL A 126 -0.38 -10.15 13.21
N LYS A 127 -0.35 -9.08 13.99
CA LYS A 127 -1.48 -8.18 14.12
C LYS A 127 -1.52 -7.30 12.87
N LEU A 128 -2.56 -7.44 12.06
CA LEU A 128 -2.77 -6.63 10.87
C LEU A 128 -4.16 -5.99 10.94
N GLU A 129 -4.20 -4.67 10.99
CA GLU A 129 -5.42 -3.86 11.00
C GLU A 129 -5.59 -3.17 9.65
N TRP A 130 -6.83 -2.88 9.26
CA TRP A 130 -7.10 -1.99 8.14
C TRP A 130 -8.15 -0.95 8.48
N VAL A 131 -8.02 0.22 7.85
CA VAL A 131 -8.92 1.36 8.02
C VAL A 131 -9.29 1.87 6.64
N GLU A 132 -10.58 2.07 6.42
CA GLU A 132 -11.10 2.74 5.24
C GLU A 132 -11.11 4.24 5.48
N THR A 133 -10.50 5.01 4.57
CA THR A 133 -10.17 6.43 4.80
C THR A 133 -11.09 7.42 4.09
N GLY A 134 -11.94 6.95 3.16
CA GLY A 134 -12.92 7.78 2.45
C GLY A 134 -12.35 8.61 1.31
#